data_AF-A0A355BW03-F1
#
_entry.id   AF-A0A355BW03-F1
#
_cell.length_a   1.000
_cell.length_b   1.000
_cell.length_c   1.000
_cell.angle_alpha   90.00
_cell.angle_beta   90.00
_cell.angle_gamma   90.00
#
_symmetry.space_group_name_H-M   'P 1'
#
loop_
_entity.id
_entity.type
_entity.pdbx_description
1 polymer ?
#
loop_
_entity_poly.entity_id
_entity_poly.type
_entity_poly.pdbx_seq_one_letter_code
_entity_poly.pdbx_strand_id
1 'polypeptide(L)'
;MAYDIDVLITFSDKDNEIGKKAEVGWVNQFRKFLDLMLYQVLGEKTNIVLKSEFEDYTASSMDNAAVLVTILSKDFAQSGRCLDTVEAYYKATSSTKVNRVFKVLKSPLSNQEQPPRLRELLGYDMFQIDNETGLMKEYTDFFSLEAEKQYWMKMIDLVYDIHDTLTFLKGQSKAEVKNLFKRRTIYLAETGHDLSIQRNIIRRELQRHGYVVLPGQMLPNRLEELEREVRKELEECSLSIHLIGSAYGEIPEGSERSVVDVQNKLAAEHAVIKRSRKEDFSRLIWIAPNLRNASDKQKGFIDSLRRDIEAQEGAEILQNPLEDFKNIMREELLAAQNKTAEVSTNGKTIYLVHDKVDHDQVLPLVDIIQKSGFNVVFPAFEGDLMDVRKRHIDNLRNFDAAIIYKGKVNDQWVRMKVLDLLKAPGFGRNKPIQGKAIVSETSLDSYKNQNVTLISGDKNKSVESIKMFLQEFKS
;
A
#
# COMPACT_ATOMS: atom_id res chain seq x y z
N MET A 1 23.62 -8.20 -23.90
CA MET A 1 23.48 -8.45 -25.35
C MET A 1 22.50 -7.42 -25.87
N ALA A 2 22.80 -6.77 -26.99
CA ALA A 2 21.82 -5.91 -27.64
C ALA A 2 20.80 -6.82 -28.34
N TYR A 3 19.51 -6.58 -28.11
CA TYR A 3 18.42 -7.25 -28.81
C TYR A 3 18.15 -6.50 -30.11
N ASP A 4 17.85 -7.21 -31.19
CA ASP A 4 17.51 -6.58 -32.47
C ASP A 4 16.11 -5.96 -32.43
N ILE A 5 15.22 -6.53 -31.62
CA ILE A 5 13.83 -6.12 -31.47
C ILE A 5 13.63 -5.73 -30.01
N ASP A 6 13.25 -4.48 -29.75
CA ASP A 6 12.93 -4.07 -28.38
C ASP A 6 11.60 -4.71 -27.95
N VAL A 7 10.57 -4.63 -28.78
CA VAL A 7 9.22 -5.14 -28.45
C VAL A 7 8.66 -5.97 -29.61
N LEU A 8 8.35 -7.22 -29.34
CA LEU A 8 7.60 -8.10 -30.25
C LEU A 8 6.14 -8.13 -29.80
N ILE A 9 5.20 -7.74 -30.67
CA ILE A 9 3.75 -7.83 -30.39
C ILE A 9 3.17 -9.00 -31.20
N THR A 10 2.59 -9.99 -30.52
CA THR A 10 1.91 -11.13 -31.15
C THR A 10 0.40 -11.05 -30.98
N PHE A 11 -0.35 -11.35 -32.04
CA PHE A 11 -1.81 -11.20 -32.10
C PHE A 11 -2.44 -12.15 -33.16
N SER A 12 -3.74 -12.46 -33.04
CA SER A 12 -4.48 -13.13 -34.13
C SER A 12 -4.82 -12.12 -35.23
N ASP A 13 -4.83 -12.53 -36.51
CA ASP A 13 -5.12 -11.62 -37.62
C ASP A 13 -6.50 -10.96 -37.49
N LYS A 14 -7.48 -11.69 -36.95
CA LYS A 14 -8.81 -11.17 -36.62
C LYS A 14 -8.78 -10.01 -35.63
N ASP A 15 -7.78 -9.97 -34.76
CA ASP A 15 -7.67 -8.90 -33.77
C ASP A 15 -7.30 -7.54 -34.38
N ASN A 16 -6.74 -7.56 -35.59
CA ASN A 16 -6.32 -6.37 -36.33
C ASN A 16 -7.22 -6.08 -37.54
N GLU A 17 -8.35 -6.78 -37.70
CA GLU A 17 -9.32 -6.46 -38.74
C GLU A 17 -9.87 -5.03 -38.58
N ILE A 18 -10.06 -4.36 -39.71
CA ILE A 18 -10.56 -3.00 -39.75
C ILE A 18 -12.08 -3.04 -39.56
N GLY A 19 -12.58 -2.47 -38.46
CA GLY A 19 -14.00 -2.34 -38.20
C GLY A 19 -14.68 -1.38 -39.18
N LYS A 20 -16.01 -1.50 -39.34
CA LYS A 20 -16.81 -0.72 -40.33
C LYS A 20 -16.67 0.81 -40.26
N LYS A 21 -16.19 1.36 -39.14
CA LYS A 21 -16.01 2.81 -38.89
C LYS A 21 -14.56 3.21 -38.61
N ALA A 22 -13.61 2.28 -38.65
CA ALA A 22 -12.22 2.54 -38.33
C ALA A 22 -11.38 2.65 -39.61
N GLU A 23 -10.36 3.50 -39.61
CA GLU A 23 -9.40 3.60 -40.73
C GLU A 23 -8.22 2.64 -40.56
N VAL A 24 -7.98 2.16 -39.34
CA VAL A 24 -6.82 1.34 -38.96
C VAL A 24 -7.27 0.24 -38.00
N GLY A 25 -6.69 -0.96 -38.12
CA GLY A 25 -6.94 -2.08 -37.21
C GLY A 25 -6.49 -1.79 -35.77
N TRP A 26 -7.13 -2.45 -34.80
CA TRP A 26 -6.90 -2.18 -33.37
C TRP A 26 -5.44 -2.38 -32.95
N VAL A 27 -4.79 -3.45 -33.41
CA VAL A 27 -3.39 -3.76 -33.05
C VAL A 27 -2.43 -2.74 -33.66
N ASN A 28 -2.68 -2.30 -34.89
CA ASN A 28 -1.91 -1.24 -35.53
C ASN A 28 -2.02 0.10 -34.77
N GLN A 29 -3.22 0.45 -34.30
CA GLN A 29 -3.45 1.64 -33.49
C GLN A 29 -2.75 1.53 -32.12
N PHE A 30 -2.88 0.37 -31.46
CA PHE A 30 -2.18 0.05 -30.21
C PHE A 30 -0.66 0.20 -30.35
N ARG A 31 -0.07 -0.39 -31.40
CA ARG A 31 1.37 -0.28 -31.71
C ARG A 31 1.80 1.18 -31.87
N LYS A 32 1.03 1.98 -32.60
CA LYS A 32 1.33 3.40 -32.82
C LYS A 32 1.38 4.18 -31.50
N PHE A 33 0.42 3.94 -30.60
CA PHE A 33 0.44 4.58 -29.29
C PHE A 33 1.61 4.10 -28.44
N LEU A 34 1.82 2.79 -28.36
CA LEU A 34 2.93 2.21 -27.61
C LEU A 34 4.29 2.78 -28.05
N ASP A 35 4.53 2.88 -29.37
CA ASP A 35 5.75 3.45 -29.96
C ASP A 35 5.94 4.92 -29.56
N LEU A 36 4.88 5.73 -29.65
CA LEU A 36 4.92 7.15 -29.27
C LEU A 36 5.27 7.34 -27.78
N MET A 37 4.67 6.56 -26.89
CA MET A 37 4.91 6.67 -25.45
C MET A 37 6.26 6.09 -25.04
N LEU A 38 6.68 4.96 -25.61
CA LEU A 38 8.02 4.41 -25.34
C LEU A 38 9.11 5.38 -25.81
N TYR A 39 8.95 6.02 -26.97
CA TYR A 39 9.85 7.08 -27.43
C TYR A 39 9.96 8.23 -26.43
N GLN A 40 8.83 8.65 -25.84
CA GLN A 40 8.81 9.72 -24.82
C GLN A 40 9.55 9.33 -23.54
N VAL A 41 9.42 8.07 -23.08
CA VAL A 41 10.02 7.63 -21.81
C VAL A 41 11.48 7.21 -21.97
N LEU A 42 11.84 6.52 -23.05
CA LEU A 42 13.22 6.08 -23.32
C LEU A 42 14.10 7.19 -23.93
N GLY A 43 13.50 8.18 -24.60
CA GLY A 43 14.23 9.22 -25.31
C GLY A 43 14.90 8.76 -26.61
N GLU A 44 14.74 7.49 -26.99
CA GLU A 44 15.23 6.88 -28.22
C GLU A 44 14.13 6.10 -28.94
N LYS A 45 14.28 5.89 -30.25
CA LYS A 45 13.30 5.16 -31.05
C LYS A 45 13.37 3.66 -30.74
N THR A 46 12.24 3.07 -30.35
CA THR A 46 12.09 1.64 -30.12
C THR A 46 11.83 0.85 -31.40
N ASN A 47 12.46 -0.30 -31.56
CA ASN A 47 12.12 -1.24 -32.62
C ASN A 47 10.95 -2.14 -32.18
N ILE A 48 9.73 -1.75 -32.57
CA ILE A 48 8.50 -2.52 -32.32
C ILE A 48 8.08 -3.28 -33.58
N VAL A 49 8.12 -4.61 -33.49
CA VAL A 49 7.75 -5.55 -34.55
C VAL A 49 6.40 -6.20 -34.24
N LEU A 50 5.52 -6.19 -35.24
CA LEU A 50 4.28 -6.94 -35.21
C LEU A 50 4.53 -8.35 -35.76
N LYS A 51 3.94 -9.37 -35.12
CA LYS A 51 3.91 -10.73 -35.62
C LYS A 51 2.47 -11.23 -35.61
N SER A 52 1.89 -11.41 -36.80
CA SER A 52 0.58 -12.05 -36.91
C SER A 52 0.68 -13.58 -36.84
N GLU A 53 -0.47 -14.24 -36.70
CA GLU A 53 -0.54 -15.71 -36.58
C GLU A 53 -0.07 -16.43 -37.86
N PHE A 54 -0.32 -15.87 -39.04
CA PHE A 54 0.07 -16.48 -40.32
C PHE A 54 1.40 -15.97 -40.88
N GLU A 55 2.06 -15.03 -40.21
CA GLU A 55 3.35 -14.50 -40.65
C GLU A 55 4.50 -15.44 -40.25
N ASP A 56 5.16 -16.00 -41.26
CA ASP A 56 6.34 -16.85 -41.09
C ASP A 56 7.53 -15.99 -40.65
N TYR A 57 7.88 -16.07 -39.36
CA TYR A 57 9.03 -15.36 -38.84
C TYR A 57 10.31 -16.09 -39.23
N THR A 58 11.21 -15.41 -39.94
CA THR A 58 12.48 -15.95 -40.46
C THR A 58 13.64 -15.88 -39.45
N ALA A 59 13.42 -15.49 -38.19
CA ALA A 59 14.43 -15.59 -37.14
C ALA A 59 14.22 -16.84 -36.29
N SER A 60 15.11 -17.80 -36.47
CA SER A 60 15.06 -19.18 -35.97
C SER A 60 15.18 -19.39 -34.45
N SER A 61 15.07 -18.36 -33.60
CA SER A 61 15.36 -18.53 -32.17
C SER A 61 14.57 -17.70 -31.14
N MET A 62 13.70 -16.73 -31.52
CA MET A 62 12.90 -15.88 -30.61
C MET A 62 13.68 -15.15 -29.48
N ASP A 63 15.01 -15.29 -29.45
CA ASP A 63 15.94 -14.74 -28.45
C ASP A 63 16.45 -13.34 -28.82
N ASN A 64 16.19 -12.91 -30.06
CA ASN A 64 16.54 -11.58 -30.58
C ASN A 64 15.55 -10.49 -30.17
N ALA A 65 14.41 -10.83 -29.56
CA ALA A 65 13.43 -9.89 -29.02
C ALA A 65 13.58 -9.69 -27.52
N ALA A 66 13.65 -8.44 -27.05
CA ALA A 66 13.85 -8.10 -25.65
C ALA A 66 12.60 -8.37 -24.80
N VAL A 67 11.41 -7.97 -25.27
CA VAL A 67 10.13 -8.27 -24.60
C VAL A 67 9.07 -8.76 -25.59
N LEU A 68 8.14 -9.58 -25.10
CA LEU A 68 6.96 -10.07 -25.82
C LEU A 68 5.71 -9.42 -25.23
N VAL A 69 4.87 -8.84 -26.08
CA VAL A 69 3.53 -8.34 -25.73
C VAL A 69 2.50 -9.20 -26.46
N THR A 70 1.61 -9.85 -25.71
CA THR A 70 0.53 -10.66 -26.28
C THR A 70 -0.77 -9.89 -26.29
N ILE A 71 -1.41 -9.73 -27.46
CA ILE A 71 -2.77 -9.19 -27.56
C ILE A 71 -3.74 -10.35 -27.38
N LEU A 72 -4.15 -10.58 -26.14
CA LEU A 72 -4.99 -11.69 -25.75
C LEU A 72 -6.47 -11.35 -25.99
N SER A 73 -7.11 -12.18 -26.80
CA SER A 73 -8.52 -12.17 -27.15
C SER A 73 -9.02 -13.62 -27.23
N LYS A 74 -10.32 -13.80 -27.48
CA LYS A 74 -10.87 -15.15 -27.74
C LYS A 74 -10.24 -15.80 -28.98
N ASP A 75 -10.05 -15.04 -30.05
CA ASP A 75 -9.43 -15.55 -31.29
C ASP A 75 -7.95 -15.87 -31.07
N PHE A 76 -7.21 -15.05 -30.31
CA PHE A 76 -5.84 -15.36 -29.92
C PHE A 76 -5.75 -16.67 -29.12
N ALA A 77 -6.61 -16.84 -28.10
CA ALA A 77 -6.61 -18.02 -27.24
C ALA A 77 -6.93 -19.32 -28.01
N GLN A 78 -7.62 -19.22 -29.15
CA GLN A 78 -7.97 -20.33 -30.03
C GLN A 78 -6.95 -20.57 -31.16
N SER A 79 -5.99 -19.66 -31.36
CA SER A 79 -4.99 -19.77 -32.42
C SER A 79 -3.76 -20.55 -31.96
N GLY A 80 -3.62 -21.79 -32.44
CA GLY A 80 -2.45 -22.63 -32.13
C GLY A 80 -1.10 -21.96 -32.45
N ARG A 81 -1.03 -21.18 -33.54
CA ARG A 81 0.20 -20.48 -33.94
C ARG A 81 0.58 -19.33 -33.00
N CYS A 82 -0.41 -18.62 -32.46
CA CYS A 82 -0.18 -17.64 -31.41
C CYS A 82 0.38 -18.31 -30.16
N LEU A 83 -0.19 -19.45 -29.76
CA LEU A 83 0.29 -20.22 -28.60
C LEU A 83 1.70 -20.77 -28.81
N ASP A 84 1.99 -21.28 -30.00
CA ASP A 84 3.34 -21.76 -30.38
C ASP A 84 4.38 -20.64 -30.29
N THR A 85 4.00 -19.42 -30.68
CA THR A 85 4.86 -18.22 -30.57
C THR A 85 5.18 -17.91 -29.11
N VAL A 86 4.17 -17.97 -28.22
CA VAL A 86 4.35 -17.76 -26.78
C VAL A 86 5.27 -18.82 -26.18
N GLU A 87 5.06 -20.10 -26.49
CA GLU A 87 5.91 -21.19 -26.01
C GLU A 87 7.35 -21.09 -26.52
N ALA A 88 7.53 -20.76 -27.81
CA ALA A 88 8.85 -20.55 -28.40
C ALA A 88 9.61 -19.42 -27.71
N TYR A 89 8.94 -18.31 -27.40
CA TYR A 89 9.54 -17.19 -26.67
C TYR A 89 9.95 -17.59 -25.24
N TYR A 90 9.06 -18.23 -24.47
CA TYR A 90 9.40 -18.71 -23.13
C TYR A 90 10.58 -19.69 -23.12
N LYS A 91 10.67 -20.56 -24.13
CA LYS A 91 11.81 -21.47 -24.30
C LYS A 91 13.11 -20.69 -24.52
N ALA A 92 13.08 -19.71 -25.42
CA ALA A 92 14.22 -18.85 -25.76
C ALA A 92 14.69 -17.98 -24.59
N THR A 93 13.78 -17.52 -23.73
CA THR A 93 14.08 -16.62 -22.61
C THR A 93 14.17 -17.32 -21.25
N SER A 94 14.17 -18.66 -21.22
CA SER A 94 14.17 -19.45 -19.98
C SER A 94 15.37 -19.20 -19.05
N SER A 95 16.47 -18.66 -19.58
CA SER A 95 17.68 -18.33 -18.83
C SER A 95 17.59 -17.01 -18.04
N THR A 96 16.59 -16.16 -18.32
CA THR A 96 16.41 -14.87 -17.63
C THR A 96 15.49 -14.99 -16.43
N LYS A 97 15.89 -14.42 -15.28
CA LYS A 97 15.08 -14.38 -14.05
C LYS A 97 13.96 -13.33 -14.06
N VAL A 98 13.98 -12.42 -15.05
CA VAL A 98 12.98 -11.35 -15.17
C VAL A 98 11.89 -11.80 -16.12
N ASN A 99 10.64 -11.51 -15.77
CA ASN A 99 9.52 -11.74 -16.69
C ASN A 99 9.61 -10.74 -17.85
N ARG A 100 9.59 -11.28 -19.08
CA ARG A 100 9.72 -10.51 -20.33
C ARG A 100 8.44 -10.59 -21.17
N VAL A 101 7.34 -11.09 -20.60
CA VAL A 101 6.06 -11.27 -21.27
C VAL A 101 5.00 -10.39 -20.61
N PHE A 102 4.35 -9.56 -21.41
CA PHE A 102 3.29 -8.65 -21.00
C PHE A 102 1.96 -9.06 -21.65
N LYS A 103 0.96 -9.39 -20.82
CA LYS A 103 -0.37 -9.82 -21.27
C LYS A 103 -1.31 -8.63 -21.41
N VAL A 104 -1.64 -8.24 -22.63
CA VAL A 104 -2.64 -7.21 -22.93
C VAL A 104 -3.96 -7.88 -23.25
N LEU A 105 -5.02 -7.66 -22.46
CA LEU A 105 -6.34 -8.20 -22.76
C LEU A 105 -7.12 -7.20 -23.61
N LYS A 106 -7.40 -7.56 -24.86
CA LYS A 106 -8.23 -6.74 -25.77
C LYS A 106 -9.72 -6.86 -25.43
N SER A 107 -10.14 -8.02 -24.97
CA SER A 107 -11.51 -8.33 -24.59
C SER A 107 -11.55 -9.17 -23.32
N PRO A 108 -12.65 -9.15 -22.55
CA PRO A 108 -12.74 -9.91 -21.31
C PRO A 108 -12.68 -11.42 -21.58
N LEU A 109 -11.83 -12.11 -20.81
CA LEU A 109 -11.67 -13.56 -20.84
C LEU A 109 -11.65 -14.10 -19.42
N SER A 110 -12.46 -15.13 -19.18
CA SER A 110 -12.39 -15.89 -17.94
C SER A 110 -11.02 -16.57 -17.77
N ASN A 111 -10.66 -16.90 -16.52
CA ASN A 111 -9.41 -17.62 -16.25
C ASN A 111 -9.29 -18.93 -17.05
N GLN A 112 -10.40 -19.62 -17.31
CA GLN A 112 -10.41 -20.86 -18.09
C GLN A 112 -10.15 -20.65 -19.57
N GLU A 113 -10.58 -19.52 -20.13
CA GLU A 113 -10.35 -19.15 -21.53
C GLU A 113 -8.92 -18.65 -21.77
N GLN A 114 -8.20 -18.25 -20.72
CA GLN A 114 -6.82 -17.80 -20.84
C GLN A 114 -5.84 -18.98 -20.98
N PRO A 115 -4.86 -18.91 -21.91
CA PRO A 115 -3.82 -19.92 -22.07
C PRO A 115 -2.97 -20.10 -20.80
N PRO A 116 -2.52 -21.32 -20.45
CA PRO A 116 -1.82 -21.61 -19.20
C PRO A 116 -0.62 -20.69 -18.93
N ARG A 117 0.25 -20.45 -19.92
CA ARG A 117 1.43 -19.59 -19.81
C ARG A 117 1.15 -18.10 -19.57
N LEU A 118 -0.06 -17.66 -19.89
CA LEU A 118 -0.46 -16.26 -19.78
C LEU A 118 -1.39 -16.04 -18.59
N ARG A 119 -2.06 -17.09 -18.11
CA ARG A 119 -3.07 -17.02 -17.04
C ARG A 119 -2.52 -16.36 -15.77
N GLU A 120 -1.33 -16.74 -15.33
CA GLU A 120 -0.74 -16.26 -14.08
C GLU A 120 -0.14 -14.84 -14.18
N LEU A 121 0.08 -14.33 -15.41
CA LEU A 121 0.61 -13.00 -15.64
C LEU A 121 -0.39 -11.92 -15.22
N LEU A 122 0.11 -10.80 -14.69
CA LEU A 122 -0.69 -9.58 -14.56
C LEU A 122 -1.13 -9.12 -15.96
N GLY A 123 -2.42 -8.78 -16.07
CA GLY A 123 -3.04 -8.31 -17.30
C GLY A 123 -3.10 -6.79 -17.39
N TYR A 124 -2.90 -6.26 -18.60
CA TYR A 124 -3.24 -4.89 -18.97
C TYR A 124 -4.58 -4.92 -19.70
N ASP A 125 -5.65 -4.71 -18.95
CA ASP A 125 -7.01 -4.74 -19.45
C ASP A 125 -7.27 -3.53 -20.34
N MET A 126 -7.43 -3.78 -21.64
CA MET A 126 -7.77 -2.78 -22.65
C MET A 126 -9.24 -2.95 -23.07
N PHE A 127 -10.11 -3.20 -22.09
CA PHE A 127 -11.56 -3.22 -22.20
C PHE A 127 -12.18 -2.48 -21.00
N GLN A 128 -13.43 -2.04 -21.13
CA GLN A 128 -14.11 -1.28 -20.08
C GLN A 128 -14.75 -2.22 -19.05
N ILE A 129 -14.61 -1.89 -17.77
CA ILE A 129 -15.44 -2.44 -16.70
C ILE A 129 -16.39 -1.34 -16.25
N ASP A 130 -17.68 -1.60 -16.30
CA ASP A 130 -18.69 -0.72 -15.73
C ASP A 130 -18.55 -0.74 -14.20
N ASN A 131 -18.16 0.38 -13.60
CA ASN A 131 -17.88 0.45 -12.15
C ASN A 131 -19.13 0.24 -11.28
N GLU A 132 -20.33 0.49 -11.81
CA GLU A 132 -21.58 0.33 -11.06
C GLU A 132 -22.12 -1.11 -11.15
N THR A 133 -21.97 -1.75 -12.30
CA THR A 133 -22.58 -3.06 -12.60
C THR A 133 -21.57 -4.21 -12.66
N GLY A 134 -20.27 -3.92 -12.75
CA GLY A 134 -19.20 -4.91 -12.92
C GLY A 134 -19.14 -5.53 -14.32
N LEU A 135 -19.98 -5.09 -15.27
CA LEU A 135 -20.04 -5.64 -16.62
C LEU A 135 -18.82 -5.24 -17.44
N MET A 136 -18.14 -6.24 -18.02
CA MET A 136 -17.01 -6.04 -18.92
C MET A 136 -17.49 -5.87 -20.36
N LYS A 137 -17.06 -4.81 -21.05
CA LYS A 137 -17.40 -4.51 -22.44
C LYS A 137 -16.17 -4.07 -23.22
N GLU A 138 -16.06 -4.50 -24.48
CA GLU A 138 -15.04 -3.99 -25.39
C GLU A 138 -15.21 -2.49 -25.65
N TYR A 139 -14.11 -1.78 -25.93
CA TYR A 139 -14.18 -0.39 -26.39
C TYR A 139 -14.74 -0.34 -27.81
N THR A 140 -16.05 -0.22 -27.94
CA THR A 140 -16.73 -0.12 -29.25
C THR A 140 -16.79 1.31 -29.78
N ASP A 141 -16.65 2.31 -28.89
CA ASP A 141 -16.75 3.73 -29.21
C ASP A 141 -16.08 4.54 -28.08
N PHE A 142 -15.01 5.30 -28.37
CA PHE A 142 -14.19 6.08 -27.42
C PHE A 142 -14.94 7.27 -26.75
N PHE A 143 -16.27 7.25 -26.65
CA PHE A 143 -17.10 8.45 -26.41
C PHE A 143 -17.44 8.75 -24.95
N SER A 144 -16.74 8.17 -23.97
CA SER A 144 -16.73 8.74 -22.61
C SER A 144 -15.31 9.10 -22.19
N LEU A 145 -15.14 10.32 -21.68
CA LEU A 145 -13.86 10.85 -21.20
C LEU A 145 -13.21 9.91 -20.16
N GLU A 146 -14.03 9.19 -19.38
CA GLU A 146 -13.58 8.25 -18.36
C GLU A 146 -13.03 6.94 -18.97
N ALA A 147 -13.67 6.41 -20.02
CA ALA A 147 -13.20 5.23 -20.75
C ALA A 147 -11.84 5.48 -21.42
N GLU A 148 -11.69 6.64 -22.07
CA GLU A 148 -10.43 7.06 -22.67
C GLU A 148 -9.34 7.20 -21.60
N LYS A 149 -9.64 7.83 -20.47
CA LYS A 149 -8.70 7.97 -19.34
C LYS A 149 -8.25 6.63 -18.77
N GLN A 150 -9.15 5.65 -18.61
CA GLN A 150 -8.80 4.31 -18.14
C GLN A 150 -7.88 3.57 -19.11
N TYR A 151 -8.19 3.63 -20.42
CA TYR A 151 -7.35 3.07 -21.46
C TYR A 151 -5.93 3.68 -21.41
N TRP A 152 -5.84 5.02 -21.39
CA TRP A 152 -4.55 5.71 -21.30
C TRP A 152 -3.79 5.38 -20.01
N MET A 153 -4.49 5.25 -18.88
CA MET A 153 -3.86 4.80 -17.65
C MET A 153 -3.23 3.42 -17.83
N LYS A 154 -3.98 2.41 -18.26
CA LYS A 154 -3.45 1.05 -18.45
C LYS A 154 -2.32 0.98 -19.46
N MET A 155 -2.40 1.80 -20.51
CA MET A 155 -1.36 1.94 -21.50
C MET A 155 -0.08 2.58 -20.93
N ILE A 156 -0.20 3.59 -20.07
CA ILE A 156 0.94 4.17 -19.35
C ILE A 156 1.59 3.13 -18.43
N ASP A 157 0.82 2.29 -17.72
CA ASP A 157 1.38 1.18 -16.91
C ASP A 157 2.25 0.26 -17.77
N LEU A 158 1.70 -0.20 -18.89
CA LEU A 158 2.38 -1.08 -19.81
C LEU A 158 3.70 -0.47 -20.32
N VAL A 159 3.67 0.82 -20.69
CA VAL A 159 4.85 1.54 -21.17
C VAL A 159 5.95 1.57 -20.10
N TYR A 160 5.61 1.89 -18.86
CA TYR A 160 6.60 1.94 -17.76
C TYR A 160 7.17 0.57 -17.44
N ASP A 161 6.32 -0.47 -17.38
CA ASP A 161 6.79 -1.82 -17.08
C ASP A 161 7.68 -2.39 -18.21
N ILE A 162 7.36 -2.08 -19.48
CA ILE A 162 8.23 -2.39 -20.63
C ILE A 162 9.53 -1.58 -20.54
N HIS A 163 9.47 -0.28 -20.27
CA HIS A 163 10.64 0.58 -20.13
C HIS A 163 11.62 0.04 -19.07
N ASP A 164 11.12 -0.30 -17.89
CA ASP A 164 11.93 -0.79 -16.78
C ASP A 164 12.59 -2.12 -17.13
N THR A 165 11.86 -3.00 -17.81
CA THR A 165 12.38 -4.28 -18.31
C THR A 165 13.44 -4.07 -19.38
N LEU A 166 13.21 -3.21 -20.37
CA LEU A 166 14.19 -2.88 -21.42
C LEU A 166 15.46 -2.26 -20.82
N THR A 167 15.32 -1.34 -19.88
CA THR A 167 16.43 -0.68 -19.19
C THR A 167 17.26 -1.68 -18.39
N PHE A 168 16.59 -2.59 -17.67
CA PHE A 168 17.22 -3.69 -16.95
C PHE A 168 18.01 -4.60 -17.89
N LEU A 169 17.41 -4.99 -19.02
CA LEU A 169 18.02 -5.88 -20.01
C LEU A 169 19.19 -5.25 -20.77
N LYS A 170 19.15 -3.94 -21.05
CA LYS A 170 20.22 -3.16 -21.70
C LYS A 170 21.45 -2.96 -20.80
N GLY A 171 21.36 -3.31 -19.50
CA GLY A 171 22.42 -3.03 -18.53
C GLY A 171 22.65 -1.53 -18.29
N GLN A 172 21.80 -0.66 -18.85
CA GLN A 172 21.82 0.79 -18.67
C GLN A 172 21.11 1.18 -17.36
N SER A 173 21.46 0.52 -16.26
CA SER A 173 21.27 1.12 -14.95
C SER A 173 22.25 2.30 -14.87
N LYS A 174 21.84 3.47 -15.37
CA LYS A 174 22.55 4.73 -15.07
C LYS A 174 22.58 4.85 -13.56
N ALA A 175 23.79 4.77 -13.02
CA ALA A 175 24.11 4.71 -11.60
C ALA A 175 23.52 3.46 -10.93
N GLU A 176 24.37 2.59 -10.40
CA GLU A 176 24.58 2.64 -8.94
C GLU A 176 24.19 4.01 -8.32
N VAL A 177 22.88 4.29 -8.23
CA VAL A 177 22.41 4.63 -6.90
C VAL A 177 22.78 3.37 -6.12
N LYS A 178 23.93 3.41 -5.43
CA LYS A 178 24.19 2.46 -4.35
C LYS A 178 22.87 2.43 -3.60
N ASN A 179 22.10 1.34 -3.70
CA ASN A 179 20.95 1.15 -2.84
C ASN A 179 21.57 0.87 -1.47
N LEU A 180 21.98 1.94 -0.80
CA LEU A 180 22.35 1.98 0.61
C LEU A 180 21.15 1.59 1.50
N PHE A 181 19.96 1.43 0.89
CA PHE A 181 18.70 1.13 1.52
C PHE A 181 18.16 -0.18 0.95
N LYS A 182 17.92 -1.19 1.81
CA LYS A 182 17.15 -2.37 1.44
C LYS A 182 15.81 -1.89 0.86
N ARG A 183 15.54 -2.17 -0.42
CA ARG A 183 14.23 -1.94 -1.04
C ARG A 183 13.19 -2.70 -0.20
N ARG A 184 12.30 -1.98 0.45
CA ARG A 184 11.21 -2.60 1.23
C ARG A 184 10.15 -3.11 0.28
N THR A 185 9.62 -4.29 0.58
CA THR A 185 8.51 -4.89 -0.13
C THR A 185 7.21 -4.53 0.59
N ILE A 186 6.18 -4.19 -0.20
CA ILE A 186 4.86 -3.79 0.27
C ILE A 186 3.83 -4.73 -0.37
N TYR A 187 2.96 -5.28 0.46
CA TYR A 187 1.83 -6.07 -0.01
C TYR A 187 0.66 -5.12 -0.31
N LEU A 188 0.26 -4.97 -1.57
CA LEU A 188 -0.91 -4.21 -2.00
C LEU A 188 -2.01 -5.19 -2.43
N ALA A 189 -2.93 -5.47 -1.52
CA ALA A 189 -3.97 -6.48 -1.71
C ALA A 189 -4.79 -6.28 -2.99
N GLU A 190 -5.26 -7.37 -3.60
CA GLU A 190 -6.27 -7.29 -4.66
C GLU A 190 -7.58 -6.70 -4.12
N THR A 191 -8.31 -5.98 -4.98
CA THR A 191 -9.50 -5.21 -4.60
C THR A 191 -10.71 -5.66 -5.40
N GLY A 192 -11.90 -5.22 -5.00
CA GLY A 192 -13.07 -5.23 -5.87
C GLY A 192 -12.84 -4.41 -7.16
N HIS A 193 -13.67 -4.68 -8.17
CA HIS A 193 -13.56 -4.03 -9.49
C HIS A 193 -13.69 -2.51 -9.41
N ASP A 194 -14.48 -2.01 -8.45
CA ASP A 194 -14.79 -0.61 -8.19
C ASP A 194 -13.59 0.22 -7.71
N LEU A 195 -12.55 -0.44 -7.18
CA LEU A 195 -11.32 0.20 -6.70
C LEU A 195 -10.07 -0.09 -7.54
N SER A 196 -10.25 -0.74 -8.70
CA SER A 196 -9.13 -1.13 -9.59
C SER A 196 -8.25 0.06 -9.99
N ILE A 197 -8.85 1.21 -10.29
CA ILE A 197 -8.14 2.44 -10.68
C ILE A 197 -7.30 2.97 -9.51
N GLN A 198 -7.92 3.08 -8.34
CA GLN A 198 -7.31 3.61 -7.11
C GLN A 198 -6.13 2.72 -6.69
N ARG A 199 -6.29 1.40 -6.79
CA ARG A 199 -5.22 0.43 -6.56
C ARG A 199 -4.04 0.64 -7.51
N ASN A 200 -4.29 0.83 -8.81
CA ASN A 200 -3.21 1.06 -9.78
C ASN A 200 -2.49 2.39 -9.54
N ILE A 201 -3.21 3.44 -9.15
CA ILE A 201 -2.61 4.73 -8.76
C ILE A 201 -1.63 4.53 -7.59
N ILE A 202 -2.05 3.81 -6.54
CA ILE A 202 -1.20 3.52 -5.39
C ILE A 202 -0.01 2.65 -5.79
N ARG A 203 -0.22 1.59 -6.57
CA ARG A 203 0.84 0.71 -7.07
C ARG A 203 1.94 1.52 -7.77
N ARG A 204 1.58 2.38 -8.73
CA ARG A 204 2.52 3.24 -9.45
C ARG A 204 3.28 4.18 -8.53
N GLU A 205 2.57 4.79 -7.57
CA GLU A 205 3.19 5.68 -6.61
C GLU A 205 4.26 4.94 -5.80
N LEU A 206 3.94 3.74 -5.30
CA LEU A 206 4.89 2.90 -4.57
C LEU A 206 6.11 2.50 -5.42
N GLN A 207 5.87 2.02 -6.65
CA GLN A 207 6.95 1.64 -7.57
C GLN A 207 7.85 2.83 -7.93
N ARG A 208 7.26 4.01 -8.19
CA ARG A 208 7.99 5.26 -8.48
C ARG A 208 8.91 5.68 -7.32
N HIS A 209 8.54 5.36 -6.09
CA HIS A 209 9.37 5.62 -4.91
C HIS A 209 10.34 4.47 -4.58
N GLY A 210 10.46 3.46 -5.46
CA GLY A 210 11.45 2.39 -5.37
C GLY A 210 11.05 1.20 -4.49
N TYR A 211 9.78 1.10 -4.09
CA TYR A 211 9.26 -0.05 -3.35
C TYR A 211 8.96 -1.22 -4.29
N VAL A 212 9.18 -2.44 -3.81
CA VAL A 212 8.70 -3.66 -4.49
C VAL A 212 7.26 -3.88 -4.06
N VAL A 213 6.34 -4.09 -5.01
CA VAL A 213 4.91 -4.26 -4.72
C VAL A 213 4.50 -5.70 -5.04
N LEU A 214 3.95 -6.39 -4.05
CA LEU A 214 3.32 -7.72 -4.18
C LEU A 214 1.80 -7.61 -4.02
N PRO A 215 0.97 -8.55 -4.52
CA PRO A 215 1.34 -9.66 -5.39
C PRO A 215 1.87 -9.17 -6.75
N GLY A 216 2.91 -9.85 -7.23
CA GLY A 216 3.54 -9.60 -8.53
C GLY A 216 2.91 -10.39 -9.69
N GLN A 217 1.97 -11.28 -9.39
CA GLN A 217 1.25 -12.17 -10.30
C GLN A 217 -0.22 -12.26 -9.86
N MET A 218 -1.10 -12.86 -10.69
CA MET A 218 -2.49 -13.07 -10.26
C MET A 218 -2.54 -14.11 -9.13
N LEU A 219 -3.38 -13.85 -8.12
CA LEU A 219 -3.56 -14.81 -7.03
C LEU A 219 -4.28 -16.08 -7.51
N PRO A 220 -3.93 -17.27 -6.98
CA PRO A 220 -4.62 -18.52 -7.33
C PRO A 220 -6.11 -18.48 -6.99
N ASN A 221 -6.96 -19.10 -7.82
CA ASN A 221 -8.41 -19.12 -7.57
C ASN A 221 -8.84 -20.14 -6.49
N ARG A 222 -7.98 -21.09 -6.10
CA ARG A 222 -8.31 -22.11 -5.08
C ARG A 222 -7.87 -21.62 -3.71
N LEU A 223 -8.76 -21.69 -2.72
CA LEU A 223 -8.52 -21.13 -1.37
C LEU A 223 -7.18 -21.58 -0.78
N GLU A 224 -6.89 -22.88 -0.74
CA GLU A 224 -5.64 -23.39 -0.14
C GLU A 224 -4.37 -22.84 -0.79
N GLU A 225 -4.38 -22.68 -2.13
CA GLU A 225 -3.25 -22.16 -2.89
C GLU A 225 -3.12 -20.65 -2.71
N LEU A 226 -4.26 -19.95 -2.72
CA LEU A 226 -4.35 -18.52 -2.46
C LEU A 226 -3.78 -18.19 -1.08
N GLU A 227 -4.23 -18.89 -0.03
CA GLU A 227 -3.74 -18.62 1.32
C GLU A 227 -2.24 -18.88 1.46
N ARG A 228 -1.73 -19.93 0.81
CA ARG A 228 -0.30 -20.26 0.81
C ARG A 228 0.52 -19.15 0.15
N GLU A 229 0.10 -18.68 -1.02
CA GLU A 229 0.83 -17.64 -1.76
C GLU A 229 0.77 -16.30 -1.01
N VAL A 230 -0.41 -15.91 -0.50
CA VAL A 230 -0.56 -14.67 0.28
C VAL A 230 0.31 -14.69 1.53
N ARG A 231 0.35 -15.80 2.29
CA ARG A 231 1.21 -15.90 3.48
C ARG A 231 2.70 -15.80 3.13
N LYS A 232 3.12 -16.42 2.03
CA LYS A 232 4.50 -16.35 1.52
C LYS A 232 4.87 -14.91 1.16
N GLU A 233 4.03 -14.22 0.39
CA GLU A 233 4.29 -12.84 -0.03
C GLU A 233 4.26 -11.86 1.16
N LEU A 234 3.35 -12.04 2.12
CA LEU A 234 3.29 -11.22 3.34
C LEU A 234 4.57 -11.32 4.17
N GLU A 235 5.20 -12.51 4.24
CA GLU A 235 6.46 -12.71 4.99
C GLU A 235 7.63 -11.89 4.41
N GLU A 236 7.62 -11.61 3.11
CA GLU A 236 8.59 -10.75 2.44
C GLU A 236 8.31 -9.25 2.63
N CYS A 237 7.10 -8.90 3.09
CA CYS A 237 6.63 -7.53 3.18
C CYS A 237 6.84 -6.91 4.57
N SER A 238 7.05 -5.59 4.57
CA SER A 238 7.14 -4.80 5.81
C SER A 238 5.86 -4.01 6.12
N LEU A 239 4.99 -3.88 5.12
CA LEU A 239 3.72 -3.18 5.18
C LEU A 239 2.73 -3.92 4.29
N SER A 240 1.45 -3.98 4.69
CA SER A 240 0.36 -4.31 3.79
C SER A 240 -0.65 -3.18 3.66
N ILE A 241 -1.19 -2.99 2.46
CA ILE A 241 -2.19 -1.98 2.10
C ILE A 241 -3.41 -2.70 1.52
N HIS A 242 -4.58 -2.40 2.06
CA HIS A 242 -5.86 -2.98 1.68
C HIS A 242 -6.84 -1.87 1.34
N LEU A 243 -7.42 -1.89 0.14
CA LEU A 243 -8.44 -0.91 -0.29
C LEU A 243 -9.80 -1.60 -0.35
N ILE A 244 -10.77 -1.09 0.41
CA ILE A 244 -12.08 -1.70 0.60
C ILE A 244 -13.17 -0.78 0.05
N GLY A 245 -13.89 -1.27 -0.96
CA GLY A 245 -14.91 -0.53 -1.71
C GLY A 245 -16.34 -1.00 -1.45
N SER A 246 -17.24 -0.68 -2.37
CA SER A 246 -18.62 -1.19 -2.39
C SER A 246 -18.71 -2.63 -2.91
N ALA A 247 -17.79 -3.07 -3.78
CA ALA A 247 -17.81 -4.43 -4.29
C ALA A 247 -17.17 -5.41 -3.29
N TYR A 248 -17.80 -6.57 -3.06
CA TYR A 248 -17.30 -7.59 -2.14
C TYR A 248 -16.00 -8.25 -2.62
N GLY A 249 -15.82 -8.35 -3.94
CA GLY A 249 -14.71 -9.05 -4.58
C GLY A 249 -15.06 -10.48 -4.99
N GLU A 250 -14.22 -11.09 -5.82
CA GLU A 250 -14.38 -12.48 -6.28
C GLU A 250 -14.27 -13.48 -5.11
N ILE A 251 -15.04 -14.57 -5.19
CA ILE A 251 -15.02 -15.63 -4.18
C ILE A 251 -14.19 -16.80 -4.74
N PRO A 252 -13.02 -17.11 -4.17
CA PRO A 252 -12.21 -18.24 -4.62
C PRO A 252 -12.91 -19.57 -4.38
N GLU A 253 -12.57 -20.57 -5.20
CA GLU A 253 -13.05 -21.94 -5.08
C GLU A 253 -12.73 -22.52 -3.69
N GLY A 254 -13.76 -23.04 -3.02
CA GLY A 254 -13.65 -23.60 -1.67
C GLY A 254 -13.78 -22.57 -0.54
N SER A 255 -14.14 -21.31 -0.84
CA SER A 255 -14.34 -20.26 0.14
C SER A 255 -15.78 -19.72 0.13
N GLU A 256 -16.25 -19.28 1.30
CA GLU A 256 -17.46 -18.44 1.43
C GLU A 256 -17.12 -16.95 1.50
N ARG A 257 -15.84 -16.59 1.57
CA ARG A 257 -15.32 -15.23 1.71
C ARG A 257 -14.63 -14.79 0.44
N SER A 258 -14.71 -13.50 0.12
CA SER A 258 -14.00 -12.96 -1.04
C SER A 258 -12.49 -12.97 -0.87
N VAL A 259 -11.77 -12.88 -2.00
CA VAL A 259 -10.32 -12.69 -2.02
C VAL A 259 -9.87 -11.48 -1.19
N VAL A 260 -10.68 -10.42 -1.14
CA VAL A 260 -10.41 -9.19 -0.35
C VAL A 260 -10.46 -9.50 1.15
N ASP A 261 -11.50 -10.19 1.61
CA ASP A 261 -11.68 -10.61 3.01
C ASP A 261 -10.57 -11.59 3.44
N VAL A 262 -10.29 -12.61 2.61
CA VAL A 262 -9.24 -13.60 2.89
C VAL A 262 -7.87 -12.94 3.03
N GLN A 263 -7.46 -12.09 2.09
CA GLN A 263 -6.18 -11.37 2.19
C GLN A 263 -6.09 -10.50 3.45
N ASN A 264 -7.18 -9.82 3.81
CA ASN A 264 -7.20 -8.97 4.99
C ASN A 264 -7.02 -9.79 6.28
N LYS A 265 -7.72 -10.92 6.39
CA LYS A 265 -7.61 -11.85 7.51
C LYS A 265 -6.18 -12.40 7.64
N LEU A 266 -5.59 -12.86 6.52
CA LEU A 266 -4.23 -13.37 6.52
C LEU A 266 -3.21 -12.31 6.92
N ALA A 267 -3.40 -11.06 6.49
CA ALA A 267 -2.55 -9.95 6.92
C ALA A 267 -2.69 -9.66 8.42
N ALA A 268 -3.89 -9.80 9.01
CA ALA A 268 -4.11 -9.68 10.45
C ALA A 268 -3.39 -10.79 11.23
N GLU A 269 -3.57 -12.05 10.82
CA GLU A 269 -2.86 -13.21 11.38
C GLU A 269 -1.34 -13.00 11.30
N HIS A 270 -0.85 -12.49 10.17
CA HIS A 270 0.56 -12.21 9.97
C HIS A 270 1.10 -11.11 10.91
N ALA A 271 0.32 -10.05 11.14
CA ALA A 271 0.68 -9.00 12.09
C ALA A 271 0.85 -9.54 13.52
N VAL A 272 -0.05 -10.43 13.97
CA VAL A 272 0.07 -11.12 15.26
C VAL A 272 1.37 -11.93 15.33
N ILE A 273 1.68 -12.70 14.28
CA ILE A 273 2.89 -13.52 14.20
C ILE A 273 4.15 -12.64 14.26
N LYS A 274 4.23 -11.59 13.43
CA LYS A 274 5.37 -10.65 13.42
C LYS A 274 5.55 -9.97 14.78
N ARG A 275 4.46 -9.52 15.41
CA ARG A 275 4.48 -8.96 16.77
C ARG A 275 5.03 -9.96 17.80
N SER A 276 4.63 -11.22 17.73
CA SER A 276 5.15 -12.28 18.63
C SER A 276 6.66 -12.52 18.46
N ARG A 277 7.19 -12.31 17.24
CA ARG A 277 8.62 -12.37 16.90
C ARG A 277 9.38 -11.05 17.17
N LYS A 278 8.68 -10.02 17.67
CA LYS A 278 9.20 -8.64 17.81
C LYS A 278 9.71 -8.04 16.49
N GLU A 279 9.07 -8.41 15.40
CA GLU A 279 9.29 -7.85 14.07
C GLU A 279 8.21 -6.81 13.75
N ASP A 280 8.62 -5.73 13.08
CA ASP A 280 7.71 -4.67 12.66
C ASP A 280 6.94 -5.09 11.40
N PHE A 281 5.62 -5.03 11.48
CA PHE A 281 4.73 -5.17 10.34
C PHE A 281 3.51 -4.27 10.54
N SER A 282 3.29 -3.36 9.61
CA SER A 282 2.15 -2.44 9.65
C SER A 282 1.08 -2.84 8.64
N ARG A 283 -0.16 -2.50 8.92
CA ARG A 283 -1.28 -2.66 7.98
C ARG A 283 -1.98 -1.31 7.80
N LEU A 284 -2.24 -0.92 6.56
CA LEU A 284 -3.08 0.22 6.22
C LEU A 284 -4.33 -0.29 5.53
N ILE A 285 -5.50 0.01 6.09
CA ILE A 285 -6.79 -0.37 5.52
C ILE A 285 -7.53 0.90 5.16
N TRP A 286 -7.65 1.18 3.88
CA TRP A 286 -8.45 2.30 3.39
C TRP A 286 -9.84 1.81 3.01
N ILE A 287 -10.86 2.40 3.61
CA ILE A 287 -12.26 2.16 3.28
C ILE A 287 -12.75 3.35 2.48
N ALA A 288 -13.33 3.10 1.30
CA ALA A 288 -13.89 4.16 0.49
C ALA A 288 -14.92 4.98 1.30
N PRO A 289 -14.86 6.33 1.27
CA PRO A 289 -15.80 7.15 2.04
C PRO A 289 -17.24 7.00 1.54
N ASN A 290 -17.40 6.67 0.25
CA ASN A 290 -18.69 6.51 -0.39
C ASN A 290 -18.92 5.04 -0.80
N LEU A 291 -19.76 4.34 -0.06
CA LEU A 291 -20.05 2.91 -0.23
C LEU A 291 -21.46 2.69 -0.83
N ARG A 292 -21.81 3.44 -1.87
CA ARG A 292 -23.12 3.29 -2.54
C ARG A 292 -23.26 1.88 -3.10
N ASN A 293 -24.45 1.30 -2.95
CA ASN A 293 -24.84 -0.01 -3.49
C ASN A 293 -24.04 -1.22 -2.93
N ALA A 294 -23.36 -1.08 -1.79
CA ALA A 294 -22.73 -2.22 -1.12
C ALA A 294 -23.77 -3.27 -0.71
N SER A 295 -23.50 -4.54 -1.02
CA SER A 295 -24.34 -5.67 -0.60
C SER A 295 -24.32 -5.83 0.92
N ASP A 296 -25.32 -6.52 1.48
CA ASP A 296 -25.36 -6.75 2.94
C ASP A 296 -24.17 -7.58 3.44
N LYS A 297 -23.65 -8.48 2.59
CA LYS A 297 -22.42 -9.22 2.84
C LYS A 297 -21.20 -8.28 2.93
N GLN A 298 -21.10 -7.29 2.03
CA GLN A 298 -20.02 -6.30 2.08
C GLN A 298 -20.15 -5.36 3.28
N LYS A 299 -21.36 -4.92 3.63
CA LYS A 299 -21.58 -4.12 4.84
C LYS A 299 -21.16 -4.89 6.10
N GLY A 300 -21.53 -6.17 6.18
CA GLY A 300 -21.14 -7.05 7.28
C GLY A 300 -19.62 -7.18 7.43
N PHE A 301 -18.90 -7.34 6.32
CA PHE A 301 -17.43 -7.34 6.30
C PHE A 301 -16.83 -5.99 6.74
N ILE A 302 -17.34 -4.87 6.24
CA ILE A 302 -16.86 -3.54 6.64
C ILE A 302 -17.12 -3.27 8.14
N ASP A 303 -18.26 -3.73 8.65
CA ASP A 303 -18.59 -3.59 10.07
C ASP A 303 -17.73 -4.49 10.95
N SER A 304 -17.34 -5.69 10.50
CA SER A 304 -16.40 -6.53 11.23
C SER A 304 -15.02 -5.88 11.30
N LEU A 305 -14.50 -5.33 10.20
CA LEU A 305 -13.24 -4.57 10.19
C LEU A 305 -13.23 -3.43 11.22
N ARG A 306 -14.38 -2.77 11.43
CA ARG A 306 -14.52 -1.64 12.37
C ARG A 306 -14.66 -2.05 13.83
N ARG A 307 -15.11 -3.28 14.13
CA ARG A 307 -15.49 -3.70 15.48
C ARG A 307 -14.61 -4.79 16.05
N ASP A 308 -14.01 -5.60 15.20
CA ASP A 308 -13.24 -6.77 15.61
C ASP A 308 -11.79 -6.39 15.93
N ILE A 309 -11.39 -6.67 17.17
CA ILE A 309 -10.04 -6.41 17.69
C ILE A 309 -9.00 -7.20 16.90
N GLU A 310 -9.32 -8.44 16.52
CA GLU A 310 -8.40 -9.29 15.74
C GLU A 310 -8.21 -8.74 14.33
N ALA A 311 -9.29 -8.26 13.70
CA ALA A 311 -9.23 -7.64 12.37
C ALA A 311 -8.43 -6.32 12.38
N GLN A 312 -8.40 -5.61 13.50
CA GLN A 312 -7.69 -4.34 13.70
C GLN A 312 -6.22 -4.50 14.11
N GLU A 313 -5.75 -5.72 14.39
CA GLU A 313 -4.41 -5.94 14.92
C GLU A 313 -3.33 -5.40 13.96
N GLY A 314 -2.52 -4.45 14.43
CA GLY A 314 -1.49 -3.80 13.61
C GLY A 314 -2.02 -2.95 12.45
N ALA A 315 -3.33 -2.66 12.40
CA ALA A 315 -3.97 -1.95 11.30
C ALA A 315 -4.40 -0.52 11.66
N GLU A 316 -4.08 0.42 10.78
CA GLU A 316 -4.68 1.75 10.76
C GLU A 316 -5.82 1.76 9.72
N ILE A 317 -7.05 1.94 10.20
CA ILE A 317 -8.24 2.00 9.36
C ILE A 317 -8.57 3.46 9.05
N LEU A 318 -8.61 3.79 7.77
CA LEU A 318 -8.78 5.14 7.27
C LEU A 318 -10.01 5.20 6.36
N GLN A 319 -10.90 6.15 6.63
CA GLN A 319 -12.07 6.42 5.80
C GLN A 319 -12.08 7.90 5.42
N ASN A 320 -11.20 8.24 4.50
CA ASN A 320 -10.94 9.60 4.03
C ASN A 320 -10.86 9.62 2.48
N PRO A 321 -10.84 10.80 1.84
CA PRO A 321 -10.47 10.91 0.45
C PRO A 321 -9.15 10.20 0.12
N LEU A 322 -9.05 9.65 -1.09
CA LEU A 322 -7.86 8.88 -1.52
C LEU A 322 -6.57 9.70 -1.46
N GLU A 323 -6.61 11.00 -1.78
CA GLU A 323 -5.43 11.87 -1.71
C GLU A 323 -4.86 11.96 -0.29
N ASP A 324 -5.72 12.06 0.72
CA ASP A 324 -5.31 12.09 2.13
C ASP A 324 -4.71 10.74 2.53
N PHE A 325 -5.29 9.63 2.06
CA PHE A 325 -4.75 8.29 2.26
C PHE A 325 -3.34 8.13 1.68
N LYS A 326 -3.09 8.63 0.47
CA LYS A 326 -1.75 8.59 -0.16
C LYS A 326 -0.71 9.37 0.65
N ASN A 327 -1.10 10.49 1.25
CA ASN A 327 -0.21 11.24 2.14
C ASN A 327 0.14 10.43 3.41
N ILE A 328 -0.86 9.82 4.05
CA ILE A 328 -0.64 8.95 5.23
C ILE A 328 0.24 7.75 4.88
N MET A 329 -0.02 7.11 3.73
CA MET A 329 0.80 6.02 3.21
C MET A 329 2.27 6.45 3.04
N ARG A 330 2.54 7.60 2.42
CA ARG A 330 3.91 8.12 2.27
C ARG A 330 4.58 8.35 3.62
N GLU A 331 3.85 8.88 4.59
CA GLU A 331 4.37 9.15 5.92
C GLU A 331 4.72 7.87 6.69
N GLU A 332 3.84 6.85 6.65
CA GLU A 332 4.11 5.54 7.27
C GLU A 332 5.32 4.86 6.61
N LEU A 333 5.46 4.98 5.29
CA LEU A 333 6.62 4.46 4.57
C LEU A 333 7.93 5.17 4.93
N LEU A 334 7.90 6.49 5.16
CA LEU A 334 9.05 7.27 5.64
C LEU A 334 9.38 6.97 7.10
N ALA A 335 8.38 6.85 7.97
CA ALA A 335 8.57 6.49 9.38
C ALA A 335 9.18 5.09 9.50
N ALA A 336 8.70 4.15 8.70
CA ALA A 336 9.24 2.81 8.62
C ALA A 336 10.72 2.84 8.17
N GLN A 337 11.11 3.69 7.21
CA GLN A 337 12.50 3.88 6.77
C GLN A 337 13.41 4.49 7.85
N ASN A 338 12.92 5.44 8.64
CA ASN A 338 13.72 6.12 9.66
C ASN A 338 13.96 5.28 10.93
N LYS A 339 13.14 4.26 11.19
CA LYS A 339 13.36 3.31 12.31
C LYS A 339 14.69 2.53 12.23
N THR A 340 15.34 2.48 11.07
CA THR A 340 16.69 1.88 10.93
C THR A 340 17.84 2.82 11.30
N ALA A 341 17.57 4.08 11.68
CA ALA A 341 18.60 5.10 11.95
C ALA A 341 18.52 5.77 13.33
N GLU A 342 17.58 5.42 14.21
CA GLU A 342 17.53 5.98 15.56
C GLU A 342 18.32 5.13 16.55
N VAL A 343 19.44 5.70 16.99
CA VAL A 343 20.30 5.23 18.07
C VAL A 343 19.47 5.06 19.34
N SER A 344 19.49 3.85 19.88
CA SER A 344 18.96 3.48 21.19
C SER A 344 19.57 4.33 22.31
N THR A 345 18.88 5.40 22.71
CA THR A 345 19.13 6.03 24.02
C THR A 345 18.40 5.23 25.10
N ASN A 346 19.18 4.60 25.97
CA ASN A 346 18.81 3.54 26.92
C ASN A 346 17.95 4.01 28.13
N GLY A 347 16.94 4.87 27.95
CA GLY A 347 16.11 5.41 29.04
C GLY A 347 14.60 5.44 28.74
N LYS A 348 13.77 5.11 29.75
CA LYS A 348 12.30 5.25 29.68
C LYS A 348 11.90 6.71 29.42
N THR A 349 10.84 6.93 28.65
CA THR A 349 10.40 8.25 28.19
C THR A 349 9.14 8.72 28.91
N ILE A 350 9.14 9.96 29.41
CA ILE A 350 7.99 10.62 30.02
C ILE A 350 7.41 11.63 29.03
N TYR A 351 6.13 11.50 28.73
CA TYR A 351 5.41 12.53 27.98
C TYR A 351 4.88 13.60 28.92
N LEU A 352 5.48 14.79 28.88
CA LEU A 352 5.07 15.93 29.70
C LEU A 352 4.07 16.82 28.94
N VAL A 353 2.79 16.48 29.07
CA VAL A 353 1.68 17.13 28.37
C VAL A 353 1.33 18.45 29.05
N HIS A 354 1.51 19.56 28.34
CA HIS A 354 1.17 20.91 28.79
C HIS A 354 0.82 21.78 27.59
N ASP A 355 0.22 22.95 27.81
CA ASP A 355 -0.03 23.95 26.76
C ASP A 355 1.11 24.97 26.70
N LYS A 356 1.24 25.71 25.58
CA LYS A 356 2.27 26.72 25.38
C LYS A 356 2.28 27.77 26.50
N VAL A 357 1.10 28.12 27.03
CA VAL A 357 0.98 29.10 28.13
C VAL A 357 1.64 28.67 29.46
N ASP A 358 1.89 27.37 29.61
CA ASP A 358 2.46 26.75 30.81
C ASP A 358 3.90 26.27 30.61
N HIS A 359 4.51 26.50 29.43
CA HIS A 359 5.83 25.97 29.08
C HIS A 359 6.93 26.39 30.08
N ASP A 360 6.99 27.66 30.45
CA ASP A 360 8.02 28.14 31.38
C ASP A 360 7.87 27.54 32.79
N GLN A 361 6.63 27.23 33.20
CA GLN A 361 6.34 26.67 34.52
C GLN A 361 6.70 25.17 34.62
N VAL A 362 6.78 24.47 33.48
CA VAL A 362 7.17 23.05 33.46
C VAL A 362 8.68 22.83 33.40
N LEU A 363 9.49 23.83 33.08
CA LEU A 363 10.95 23.67 32.99
C LEU A 363 11.61 23.09 34.27
N PRO A 364 11.22 23.50 35.51
CA PRO A 364 11.73 22.87 36.73
C PRO A 364 11.36 21.38 36.84
N LEU A 365 10.21 20.98 36.28
CA LEU A 365 9.75 19.59 36.27
C LEU A 365 10.58 18.73 35.31
N VAL A 366 11.01 19.30 34.18
CA VAL A 366 11.90 18.63 33.22
C VAL A 366 13.21 18.22 33.88
N ASP A 367 13.85 19.14 34.62
CA ASP A 367 15.11 18.89 35.32
C ASP A 367 14.97 17.73 36.35
N ILE A 368 13.84 17.68 37.06
CA ILE A 368 13.55 16.60 38.02
C ILE A 368 13.40 15.23 37.33
N ILE A 369 12.65 15.19 36.22
CA ILE A 369 12.42 13.96 35.46
C ILE A 369 13.75 13.45 34.87
N GLN A 370 14.55 14.34 34.28
CA GLN A 370 15.85 13.99 33.71
C GLN A 370 16.85 13.53 34.77
N LYS A 371 16.95 14.23 35.91
CA LYS A 371 17.77 13.80 37.07
C LYS A 371 17.33 12.46 37.65
N SER A 372 16.08 12.05 37.41
CA SER A 372 15.55 10.77 37.85
C SER A 372 15.88 9.63 36.87
N GLY A 373 16.50 9.92 35.72
CA GLY A 373 16.97 8.95 34.73
C GLY A 373 16.02 8.71 33.55
N PHE A 374 15.07 9.61 33.32
CA PHE A 374 14.06 9.49 32.27
C PHE A 374 14.25 10.55 31.18
N ASN A 375 13.90 10.18 29.94
CA ASN A 375 13.82 11.12 28.83
C ASN A 375 12.49 11.90 28.90
N VAL A 376 12.47 13.16 28.45
CA VAL A 376 11.25 13.98 28.43
C VAL A 376 10.91 14.35 26.99
N VAL A 377 9.66 14.12 26.59
CA VAL A 377 9.12 14.59 25.32
C VAL A 377 7.98 15.58 25.55
N PHE A 378 7.81 16.53 24.62
CA PHE A 378 6.86 17.65 24.74
C PHE A 378 5.84 17.66 23.60
N PRO A 379 4.66 18.27 23.81
CA PRO A 379 3.76 18.61 22.73
C PRO A 379 4.43 19.58 21.75
N ALA A 380 4.08 19.49 20.47
CA ALA A 380 4.46 20.51 19.51
C ALA A 380 3.57 21.75 19.69
N PHE A 381 4.19 22.92 19.80
CA PHE A 381 3.47 24.19 19.98
C PHE A 381 3.42 25.05 18.72
N GLU A 382 4.22 24.70 17.71
CA GLU A 382 4.41 25.44 16.47
C GLU A 382 4.49 24.46 15.30
N GLY A 383 3.93 24.86 14.16
CA GLY A 383 3.75 24.03 12.98
C GLY A 383 2.31 24.10 12.46
N ASP A 384 2.05 23.43 11.34
CA ASP A 384 0.68 23.25 10.86
C ASP A 384 -0.13 22.37 11.84
N LEU A 385 -1.45 22.55 11.88
CA LEU A 385 -2.35 21.81 12.76
C LEU A 385 -2.21 20.29 12.57
N MET A 386 -1.96 19.85 11.34
CA MET A 386 -1.72 18.44 11.02
C MET A 386 -0.40 17.93 11.61
N ASP A 387 0.68 18.71 11.51
CA ASP A 387 1.99 18.37 12.09
C ASP A 387 1.95 18.32 13.63
N VAL A 388 1.28 19.29 14.25
CA VAL A 388 1.11 19.36 15.70
C VAL A 388 0.32 18.15 16.19
N ARG A 389 -0.74 17.78 15.47
CA ARG A 389 -1.57 16.60 15.79
C ARG A 389 -0.80 15.30 15.58
N LYS A 390 -0.02 15.18 14.50
CA LYS A 390 0.82 14.03 14.20
C LYS A 390 1.84 13.79 15.31
N ARG A 391 2.61 14.81 15.68
CA ARG A 391 3.59 14.72 16.79
C ARG A 391 2.92 14.37 18.12
N HIS A 392 1.70 14.86 18.36
CA HIS A 392 0.93 14.48 19.54
C HIS A 392 0.61 12.98 19.55
N ILE A 393 0.15 12.42 18.42
CA ILE A 393 -0.15 10.99 18.27
C ILE A 393 1.13 10.14 18.39
N ASP A 394 2.23 10.56 17.76
CA ASP A 394 3.51 9.86 17.85
C ASP A 394 4.04 9.81 19.29
N ASN A 395 3.92 10.90 20.04
CA ASN A 395 4.23 10.89 21.46
C ASN A 395 3.34 9.90 22.21
N LEU A 396 2.01 9.90 21.95
CA LEU A 396 1.06 8.95 22.55
C LEU A 396 1.37 7.48 22.21
N ARG A 397 2.04 7.20 21.09
CA ARG A 397 2.49 5.86 20.69
C ARG A 397 3.72 5.38 21.48
N ASN A 398 4.63 6.28 21.86
CA ASN A 398 6.01 5.90 22.22
C ASN A 398 6.43 6.12 23.69
N PHE A 399 5.69 6.92 24.49
CA PHE A 399 6.07 7.20 25.88
C PHE A 399 5.92 5.99 26.82
N ASP A 400 6.57 5.97 27.98
CA ASP A 400 6.42 4.97 29.05
C ASP A 400 5.43 5.41 30.14
N ALA A 401 5.53 6.65 30.62
CA ALA A 401 4.53 7.28 31.49
C ALA A 401 4.19 8.72 31.02
N ALA A 402 3.05 9.24 31.44
CA ALA A 402 2.58 10.57 31.06
C ALA A 402 2.28 11.43 32.29
N ILE A 403 2.66 12.71 32.21
CA ILE A 403 2.35 13.73 33.21
C ILE A 403 1.62 14.87 32.50
N ILE A 404 0.40 15.18 32.92
CA ILE A 404 -0.35 16.34 32.46
C ILE A 404 -0.12 17.47 33.46
N TYR A 405 0.47 18.58 33.02
CA TYR A 405 0.64 19.77 33.85
C TYR A 405 -0.54 20.73 33.65
N LYS A 406 -1.16 21.16 34.75
CA LYS A 406 -2.23 22.15 34.77
C LYS A 406 -1.77 23.38 35.55
N GLY A 407 -1.28 24.39 34.81
CA GLY A 407 -1.01 25.72 35.33
C GLY A 407 -2.17 26.66 35.05
N LYS A 408 -2.11 27.36 33.92
CA LYS A 408 -3.06 28.37 33.47
C LYS A 408 -4.17 27.81 32.57
N VAL A 409 -4.04 26.56 32.12
CA VAL A 409 -5.06 25.89 31.29
C VAL A 409 -6.36 25.60 32.06
N ASN A 410 -7.48 25.59 31.34
CA ASN A 410 -8.80 25.30 31.93
C ASN A 410 -9.04 23.79 32.14
N ASP A 411 -10.04 23.44 32.96
CA ASP A 411 -10.34 22.05 33.27
C ASP A 411 -10.80 21.22 32.06
N GLN A 412 -11.43 21.86 31.07
CA GLN A 412 -11.86 21.17 29.85
C GLN A 412 -10.66 20.67 29.04
N TRP A 413 -9.61 21.47 28.92
CA TRP A 413 -8.37 21.09 28.24
C TRP A 413 -7.72 19.88 28.92
N VAL A 414 -7.64 19.88 30.25
CA VAL A 414 -7.08 18.75 31.03
C VAL A 414 -7.88 17.48 30.80
N ARG A 415 -9.23 17.55 30.84
CA ARG A 415 -10.10 16.40 30.56
C ARG A 415 -9.90 15.85 29.15
N MET A 416 -9.72 16.72 28.15
CA MET A 416 -9.39 16.26 26.79
C MET A 416 -8.06 15.51 26.76
N LYS A 417 -7.02 15.99 27.47
CA LYS A 417 -5.72 15.31 27.52
C LYS A 417 -5.76 13.99 28.28
N VAL A 418 -6.59 13.86 29.32
CA VAL A 418 -6.84 12.57 29.96
C VAL A 418 -7.53 11.59 29.00
N LEU A 419 -8.50 12.05 28.20
CA LEU A 419 -9.13 11.23 27.16
C LEU A 419 -8.14 10.81 26.07
N ASP A 420 -7.19 11.67 25.68
CA ASP A 420 -6.12 11.32 24.75
C ASP A 420 -5.25 10.18 25.32
N LEU A 421 -4.91 10.22 26.62
CA LEU A 421 -4.20 9.13 27.30
C LEU A 421 -5.03 7.85 27.47
N LEU A 422 -6.37 7.96 27.50
CA LEU A 422 -7.27 6.80 27.51
C LEU A 422 -7.34 6.13 26.14
N LYS A 423 -7.31 6.93 25.06
CA LYS A 423 -7.31 6.45 23.66
C LYS A 423 -5.95 5.94 23.20
N ALA A 424 -4.88 6.34 23.88
CA ALA A 424 -3.51 6.02 23.52
C ALA A 424 -3.22 4.54 23.20
N PRO A 425 -3.76 3.53 23.90
CA PRO A 425 -3.61 2.12 23.50
C PRO A 425 -4.11 1.81 22.08
N GLY A 426 -5.18 2.48 21.63
CA GLY A 426 -5.74 2.34 20.28
C GLY A 426 -4.96 3.05 19.18
N PHE A 427 -3.88 3.79 19.50
CA PHE A 427 -3.00 4.41 18.50
C PHE A 427 -1.84 3.51 18.08
N GLY A 428 -1.77 2.25 18.51
CA GLY A 428 -0.72 1.31 18.10
C GLY A 428 0.49 1.28 19.03
N ARG A 429 0.29 1.44 20.34
CA ARG A 429 1.37 1.34 21.35
C ARG A 429 1.91 -0.09 21.43
N ASN A 430 3.23 -0.24 21.39
CA ASN A 430 3.91 -1.52 21.60
C ASN A 430 4.10 -1.89 23.09
N LYS A 431 3.85 -0.94 24.01
CA LYS A 431 3.99 -1.10 25.47
C LYS A 431 2.85 -0.42 26.25
N PRO A 432 2.38 -1.00 27.36
CA PRO A 432 1.35 -0.38 28.19
C PRO A 432 1.86 0.93 28.80
N ILE A 433 0.92 1.82 29.15
CA ILE A 433 1.26 3.04 29.90
C ILE A 433 1.56 2.63 31.34
N GLN A 434 2.78 2.87 31.80
CA GLN A 434 3.24 2.47 33.13
C GLN A 434 2.63 3.36 34.21
N GLY A 435 2.54 4.68 33.97
CA GLY A 435 1.95 5.63 34.90
C GLY A 435 1.29 6.83 34.22
N LYS A 436 0.27 7.39 34.87
CA LYS A 436 -0.42 8.63 34.46
C LYS A 436 -0.57 9.54 35.67
N ALA A 437 -0.10 10.77 35.57
CA ALA A 437 -0.27 11.77 36.63
C ALA A 437 -0.83 13.09 36.11
N ILE A 438 -1.57 13.81 36.95
CA ILE A 438 -1.92 15.22 36.77
C ILE A 438 -1.22 16.02 37.86
N VAL A 439 -0.48 17.06 37.47
CA VAL A 439 0.26 17.94 38.37
C VAL A 439 -0.34 19.35 38.30
N SER A 440 -0.66 19.95 39.45
CA SER A 440 -1.10 21.35 39.54
C SER A 440 -0.72 21.97 40.87
N GLU A 441 -0.55 23.29 40.90
CA GLU A 441 -0.46 24.05 42.16
C GLU A 441 -1.85 24.27 42.80
N THR A 442 -2.93 24.02 42.06
CA THR A 442 -4.33 24.18 42.50
C THR A 442 -4.99 22.84 42.85
N SER A 443 -6.17 22.87 43.49
CA SER A 443 -6.92 21.64 43.79
C SER A 443 -7.26 20.85 42.51
N LEU A 444 -7.08 19.52 42.60
CA LEU A 444 -7.39 18.54 41.56
C LEU A 444 -8.61 17.66 41.91
N ASP A 445 -9.45 18.07 42.87
CA ASP A 445 -10.60 17.28 43.34
C ASP A 445 -11.55 16.84 42.20
N SER A 446 -11.64 17.64 41.14
CA SER A 446 -12.47 17.37 39.96
C SER A 446 -12.00 16.19 39.09
N TYR A 447 -10.83 15.59 39.40
CA TYR A 447 -10.22 14.50 38.63
C TYR A 447 -10.11 13.17 39.41
N LYS A 448 -10.62 13.08 40.64
CA LYS A 448 -10.50 11.87 41.51
C LYS A 448 -10.98 10.57 40.88
N ASN A 449 -11.90 10.63 39.94
CA ASN A 449 -12.52 9.47 39.30
C ASN A 449 -11.83 9.04 37.98
N GLN A 450 -10.67 9.60 37.62
CA GLN A 450 -10.09 9.44 36.28
C GLN A 450 -8.94 8.41 36.15
N ASN A 451 -8.74 7.50 37.11
CA ASN A 451 -7.64 6.51 37.09
C ASN A 451 -6.27 7.14 36.76
N VAL A 452 -5.97 8.28 37.41
CA VAL A 452 -4.72 9.03 37.28
C VAL A 452 -4.24 9.45 38.67
N THR A 453 -2.93 9.47 38.87
CA THR A 453 -2.31 9.97 40.10
C THR A 453 -2.45 11.49 40.17
N LEU A 454 -3.04 12.02 41.24
CA LEU A 454 -3.23 13.45 41.41
C LEU A 454 -2.13 14.01 42.31
N ILE A 455 -1.34 14.94 41.78
CA ILE A 455 -0.25 15.59 42.50
C ILE A 455 -0.58 17.07 42.60
N SER A 456 -1.00 17.49 43.79
CA SER A 456 -1.31 18.89 44.10
C SER A 456 -0.66 19.34 45.41
N GLY A 457 -0.13 20.56 45.44
CA GLY A 457 0.44 21.17 46.65
C GLY A 457 1.61 22.10 46.35
N ASP A 458 2.15 22.73 47.40
CA ASP A 458 3.34 23.60 47.30
C ASP A 458 4.51 22.89 46.60
N LYS A 459 5.35 23.67 45.91
CA LYS A 459 6.44 23.20 45.04
C LYS A 459 7.26 22.04 45.65
N ASN A 460 7.63 22.12 46.92
CA ASN A 460 8.44 21.07 47.56
C ASN A 460 7.71 19.72 47.71
N LYS A 461 6.42 19.73 48.09
CA LYS A 461 5.62 18.50 48.21
C LYS A 461 5.33 17.89 46.84
N SER A 462 5.07 18.73 45.84
CA SER A 462 4.83 18.28 44.46
C SER A 462 6.07 17.61 43.87
N VAL A 463 7.27 18.13 44.14
CA VAL A 463 8.55 17.54 43.69
C VAL A 463 8.77 16.15 44.28
N GLU A 464 8.50 15.97 45.57
CA GLU A 464 8.70 14.67 46.24
C GLU A 464 7.70 13.63 45.73
N SER A 465 6.43 14.01 45.57
CA SER A 465 5.40 13.15 44.97
C SER A 465 5.71 12.76 43.52
N ILE A 466 6.30 13.66 42.73
CA ILE A 466 6.74 13.35 41.35
C ILE A 466 7.90 12.36 41.37
N LYS A 467 8.87 12.51 42.28
CA LYS A 467 9.96 11.53 42.43
C LYS A 467 9.44 10.16 42.83
N MET A 468 8.48 10.10 43.76
CA MET A 468 7.81 8.85 44.15
C MET A 468 7.10 8.20 42.96
N PHE A 469 6.30 8.97 42.22
CA PHE A 469 5.65 8.51 40.99
C PHE A 469 6.68 7.96 39.98
N LEU A 470 7.79 8.66 39.75
CA LEU A 470 8.82 8.19 38.82
C LEU A 470 9.55 6.93 39.32
N GLN A 471 9.69 6.75 40.63
CA GLN A 471 10.31 5.55 41.23
C GLN A 471 9.48 4.28 41.06
N GLU A 472 8.14 4.38 41.03
CA GLU A 472 7.24 3.25 40.78
C GLU A 472 7.52 2.55 39.44
N PHE A 473 8.15 3.25 38.49
CA PHE A 473 8.41 2.77 37.14
C PHE A 473 9.89 2.65 36.81
N LYS A 474 10.79 2.75 37.80
CA LYS A 474 12.24 2.71 37.56
C LYS A 474 12.80 1.27 37.43
N SER A 475 11.97 0.26 37.71
CA SER A 475 12.28 -1.18 37.59
C SER A 475 12.53 -1.65 36.17
#